data_AF-A0A9P8N5G7-F1
#
_entry.id   AF-A0A9P8N5G7-F1
#
_cell.length_a   1.000
_cell.length_b   1.000
_cell.length_c   1.000
_cell.angle_alpha   90.00
_cell.angle_beta   90.00
_cell.angle_gamma   90.00
#
_symmetry.space_group_name_H-M   'P 1'
#
loop_
_entity.id
_entity.type
_entity.pdbx_description
1 polymer ?
#
loop_
_entity_poly.entity_id
_entity_poly.type
_entity_poly.pdbx_seq_one_letter_code
_entity_poly.pdbx_strand_id
1 'polypeptide(L)'
;MSAGAPVLATRVLAVASHVVSGYVGNKIAVFVLQALGCDVAALNTVHFSNHTGYRQWTGTKASAQEIADIYRGLSQSFLDDFDMMLSGYIPGAEAVAAVGGIAKELKEKARGAPGSFFWVLDPVMGDNGKIYVAEDVVPAYKSLVPYADLILPNQFEAELLSGVSIVGMESLTEAIQALHDKYRIPHVVITSVRLPAADQPADHLSVVGSSMTSDGKARLFKIVFSSIDCYFCGTGDMFGALITTRMREAVEHVPGLRERPSWLSNDATPALELPLARATEKVLASMHEVLSRTRDAMPAVVERTRAAMTEGERADQRNVHYIKTKAAELQLVQNLDCLRTPATEFRAKAI
;
A
#
# COMPACT_ATOMS: atom_id res chain seq x y z
N MET A 1 -32.65 3.08 -9.28
CA MET A 1 -31.92 2.05 -10.05
C MET A 1 -30.44 2.30 -9.83
N SER A 2 -29.80 1.53 -8.95
CA SER A 2 -28.36 1.62 -8.74
C SER A 2 -27.69 1.10 -10.01
N ALA A 3 -27.12 1.99 -10.82
CA ALA A 3 -26.17 1.60 -11.85
C ALA A 3 -24.93 1.09 -11.14
N GLY A 4 -24.97 -0.18 -10.71
CA GLY A 4 -23.78 -0.86 -10.23
C GLY A 4 -22.78 -0.84 -11.36
N ALA A 5 -21.67 -0.13 -11.18
CA ALA A 5 -20.54 -0.23 -12.09
C ALA A 5 -20.26 -1.73 -12.28
N PRO A 6 -20.03 -2.21 -13.52
CA PRO A 6 -19.65 -3.59 -13.72
C PRO A 6 -18.39 -3.80 -12.89
N VAL A 7 -18.50 -4.58 -11.83
CA VAL A 7 -17.34 -5.02 -11.07
C VAL A 7 -16.59 -5.90 -12.06
N LEU A 8 -15.58 -5.32 -12.72
CA LEU A 8 -14.66 -6.06 -13.56
C LEU A 8 -14.17 -7.21 -12.69
N ALA A 9 -14.42 -8.45 -13.11
CA ALA A 9 -13.96 -9.64 -12.39
C ALA A 9 -12.43 -9.56 -12.32
N THR A 10 -11.93 -8.98 -11.23
CA THR A 10 -10.54 -8.64 -11.03
C THR A 10 -9.97 -9.63 -10.05
N ARG A 11 -9.04 -10.49 -10.51
CA ARG A 11 -8.37 -11.45 -9.64
C ARG A 11 -7.06 -10.87 -9.13
N VAL A 12 -6.92 -10.78 -7.82
CA VAL A 12 -5.74 -10.20 -7.15
C VAL A 12 -5.06 -11.25 -6.29
N LEU A 13 -3.75 -11.42 -6.49
CA LEU A 13 -2.88 -12.14 -5.55
C LEU A 13 -2.33 -11.16 -4.51
N ALA A 14 -2.78 -11.28 -3.25
CA ALA A 14 -2.30 -10.47 -2.14
C ALA A 14 -1.25 -11.24 -1.32
N VAL A 15 -0.02 -10.75 -1.28
CA VAL A 15 1.13 -11.38 -0.61
C VAL A 15 1.67 -10.47 0.49
N ALA A 16 1.24 -10.67 1.73
CA ALA A 16 1.63 -9.85 2.87
C ALA A 16 1.47 -10.61 4.20
N SER A 17 1.76 -9.94 5.32
CA SER A 17 1.56 -10.48 6.66
C SER A 17 0.09 -10.78 6.97
N HIS A 18 -0.18 -11.74 7.86
CA HIS A 18 -1.51 -11.96 8.44
C HIS A 18 -1.47 -11.89 9.97
N VAL A 19 -2.54 -11.35 10.55
CA VAL A 19 -2.75 -11.31 12.01
C VAL A 19 -4.14 -11.81 12.38
N VAL A 20 -4.24 -12.56 13.49
CA VAL A 20 -5.53 -13.04 14.02
C VAL A 20 -6.37 -11.88 14.53
N SER A 21 -5.79 -11.00 15.36
CA SER A 21 -6.42 -9.81 15.92
C SER A 21 -5.79 -8.52 15.39
N GLY A 22 -6.62 -7.48 15.22
CA GLY A 22 -6.21 -6.20 14.63
C GLY A 22 -6.25 -6.15 13.10
N TYR A 23 -5.79 -5.04 12.53
CA TYR A 23 -5.81 -4.79 11.08
C TYR A 23 -4.43 -4.37 10.56
N VAL A 24 -3.73 -5.30 9.91
CA VAL A 24 -2.51 -5.07 9.09
C VAL A 24 -2.43 -6.14 7.98
N GLY A 25 -1.56 -5.92 6.99
CA GLY A 25 -1.26 -6.83 5.89
C GLY A 25 -2.50 -7.36 5.17
N ASN A 26 -2.51 -8.67 4.88
CA ASN A 26 -3.58 -9.36 4.18
C ASN A 26 -4.94 -9.27 4.87
N LYS A 27 -4.99 -9.02 6.20
CA LYS A 27 -6.29 -8.81 6.86
C LYS A 27 -6.96 -7.51 6.42
N ILE A 28 -6.17 -6.48 6.12
CA ILE A 28 -6.66 -5.25 5.46
C ILE A 28 -6.86 -5.50 3.97
N ALA A 29 -5.83 -6.00 3.29
CA ALA A 29 -5.83 -6.08 1.84
C ALA A 29 -7.00 -6.90 1.31
N VAL A 30 -7.24 -8.09 1.87
CA VAL A 30 -8.36 -8.95 1.46
C VAL A 30 -9.70 -8.23 1.66
N PHE A 31 -9.93 -7.62 2.83
CA PHE A 31 -11.19 -6.94 3.12
C PHE A 31 -11.44 -5.76 2.17
N VAL A 32 -10.43 -4.90 1.96
CA VAL A 32 -10.55 -3.71 1.11
C VAL A 32 -10.75 -4.11 -0.36
N LEU A 33 -9.94 -5.03 -0.87
CA LEU A 33 -10.04 -5.48 -2.26
C LEU A 33 -11.39 -6.15 -2.54
N GLN A 34 -11.87 -7.02 -1.64
CA GLN A 34 -13.21 -7.64 -1.75
C GLN A 34 -14.33 -6.62 -1.60
N ALA A 35 -14.18 -5.62 -0.71
CA ALA A 35 -15.14 -4.53 -0.59
C ALA A 35 -15.29 -3.73 -1.88
N LEU A 36 -14.22 -3.63 -2.68
CA LEU A 36 -14.19 -3.01 -4.00
C LEU A 36 -14.52 -3.98 -5.15
N GLY A 37 -14.88 -5.23 -4.83
CA GLY A 37 -15.37 -6.22 -5.79
C GLY A 37 -14.30 -7.10 -6.45
N CYS A 38 -13.07 -7.09 -5.95
CA CYS A 38 -12.03 -8.02 -6.42
C CYS A 38 -12.24 -9.42 -5.84
N ASP A 39 -11.91 -10.45 -6.62
CA ASP A 39 -11.65 -11.80 -6.11
C ASP A 39 -10.18 -11.87 -5.66
N VAL A 40 -9.93 -12.37 -4.46
CA VAL A 40 -8.63 -12.21 -3.78
C VAL A 40 -8.11 -13.56 -3.30
N ALA A 41 -6.97 -13.98 -3.85
CA ALA A 41 -6.17 -15.05 -3.29
C ALA A 41 -5.12 -14.45 -2.35
N ALA A 42 -5.06 -14.94 -1.11
CA ALA A 42 -4.13 -14.43 -0.10
C ALA A 42 -3.00 -15.44 0.18
N LEU A 43 -1.76 -15.02 0.00
CA LEU A 43 -0.57 -15.75 0.44
C LEU A 43 0.02 -15.02 1.66
N ASN A 44 -0.05 -15.67 2.83
CA ASN A 44 0.38 -15.05 4.09
C ASN A 44 1.86 -15.31 4.34
N THR A 45 2.65 -14.24 4.43
CA THR A 45 4.11 -14.33 4.67
C THR A 45 4.46 -14.56 6.13
N VAL A 46 3.58 -14.13 7.03
CA VAL A 46 3.61 -14.43 8.47
C VAL A 46 2.18 -14.68 8.97
N HIS A 47 2.05 -15.41 10.08
CA HIS A 47 0.78 -15.63 10.76
C HIS A 47 0.95 -15.36 12.26
N PHE A 48 0.63 -14.14 12.70
CA PHE A 48 0.81 -13.70 14.09
C PHE A 48 -0.51 -13.52 14.83
N SER A 49 -0.45 -13.53 16.16
CA SER A 49 -1.60 -13.26 17.02
C SER A 49 -2.18 -11.84 16.80
N ASN A 50 -1.29 -10.85 16.60
CA ASN A 50 -1.59 -9.43 16.42
C ASN A 50 -0.37 -8.71 15.86
N HIS A 51 -0.53 -7.45 15.46
CA HIS A 51 0.60 -6.65 14.98
C HIS A 51 1.57 -6.30 16.14
N THR A 52 2.82 -6.02 15.79
CA THR A 52 3.92 -5.80 16.75
C THR A 52 3.75 -4.56 17.63
N GLY A 53 2.87 -3.65 17.24
CA GLY A 53 2.51 -2.45 18.01
C GLY A 53 1.96 -2.75 19.40
N TYR A 54 1.41 -3.95 19.64
CA TYR A 54 0.98 -4.40 20.98
C TYR A 54 2.12 -4.80 21.92
N ARG A 55 3.37 -4.89 21.44
CA ARG A 55 4.58 -5.30 22.20
C ARG A 55 4.60 -6.73 22.72
N GLN A 56 3.47 -7.43 22.73
CA GLN A 56 3.35 -8.87 22.97
C GLN A 56 2.68 -9.49 21.75
N TRP A 57 3.34 -10.48 21.16
CA TRP A 57 2.84 -11.20 19.99
C TRP A 57 3.58 -12.54 19.86
N THR A 58 2.96 -13.49 19.18
CA THR A 58 3.58 -14.77 18.81
C THR A 58 3.02 -15.24 17.48
N GLY A 59 3.68 -16.22 16.85
CA GLY A 59 3.20 -16.90 15.66
C GLY A 59 4.32 -17.39 14.77
N THR A 60 4.03 -17.60 13.49
CA THR A 60 4.94 -18.25 12.54
C THR A 60 5.31 -17.31 11.38
N LYS A 61 6.47 -17.57 10.79
CA LYS A 61 6.93 -16.92 9.55
C LYS A 61 7.06 -18.01 8.48
N ALA A 62 6.52 -17.75 7.30
CA ALA A 62 6.69 -18.66 6.17
C ALA A 62 8.14 -18.54 5.66
N SER A 63 8.77 -19.68 5.42
CA SER A 63 10.04 -19.79 4.70
C SER A 63 9.85 -19.47 3.22
N ALA A 64 10.95 -19.13 2.54
CA ALA A 64 10.95 -18.92 1.09
C ALA A 64 10.44 -20.15 0.32
N GLN A 65 10.78 -21.36 0.80
CA GLN A 65 10.33 -22.61 0.22
C GLN A 65 8.82 -22.82 0.37
N GLU A 66 8.25 -22.54 1.55
CA GLU A 66 6.79 -22.63 1.76
C GLU A 66 6.02 -21.66 0.87
N ILE A 67 6.51 -20.42 0.70
CA ILE A 67 5.92 -19.43 -0.21
C ILE A 67 5.92 -19.97 -1.65
N ALA A 68 7.06 -20.49 -2.11
CA ALA A 68 7.20 -21.04 -3.45
C ALA A 68 6.35 -22.29 -3.66
N ASP A 69 6.28 -23.18 -2.67
CA ASP A 69 5.51 -24.43 -2.73
C ASP A 69 3.99 -24.18 -2.80
N ILE A 70 3.49 -23.21 -2.03
CA ILE A 70 2.07 -22.82 -2.06
C ILE A 70 1.72 -22.26 -3.44
N TYR A 71 2.53 -21.34 -3.97
CA TYR A 71 2.29 -20.79 -5.31
C TYR A 71 2.40 -21.87 -6.39
N ARG A 72 3.38 -22.77 -6.30
CA ARG A 72 3.50 -23.91 -7.23
C ARG A 72 2.25 -24.79 -7.21
N GLY A 73 1.71 -25.12 -6.03
CA GLY A 73 0.48 -25.90 -5.92
C GLY A 73 -0.73 -25.20 -6.54
N LEU A 74 -0.82 -23.88 -6.39
CA LEU A 74 -1.85 -23.03 -7.01
C LEU A 74 -1.70 -23.03 -8.55
N SER A 75 -0.48 -22.88 -9.06
CA SER A 75 -0.18 -22.94 -10.51
C SER A 75 -0.47 -24.32 -11.11
N GLN A 76 -0.09 -25.41 -10.44
CA GLN A 76 -0.37 -26.79 -10.87
C GLN A 76 -1.88 -27.10 -10.91
N SER A 77 -2.68 -26.33 -10.18
CA SER A 77 -4.14 -26.42 -10.18
C SER A 77 -4.80 -25.49 -11.20
N PHE A 78 -4.02 -24.77 -12.02
CA PHE A 78 -4.49 -23.78 -12.99
C PHE A 78 -5.29 -22.63 -12.34
N LEU A 79 -4.89 -22.19 -11.13
CA LEU A 79 -5.57 -21.16 -10.35
C LEU A 79 -4.78 -19.84 -10.26
N ASP A 80 -3.76 -19.67 -11.10
CA ASP A 80 -2.79 -18.57 -11.12
C ASP A 80 -3.06 -17.49 -12.19
N ASP A 81 -4.27 -17.46 -12.73
CA ASP A 81 -4.81 -16.42 -13.61
C ASP A 81 -5.17 -15.15 -12.81
N PHE A 82 -4.14 -14.43 -12.38
CA PHE A 82 -4.28 -13.14 -11.71
C PHE A 82 -4.14 -11.97 -12.68
N ASP A 83 -4.98 -10.95 -12.51
CA ASP A 83 -4.84 -9.67 -13.21
C ASP A 83 -3.88 -8.72 -12.48
N MET A 84 -3.78 -8.87 -11.17
CA MET A 84 -2.96 -7.99 -10.34
C MET A 84 -2.31 -8.76 -9.20
N MET A 85 -1.19 -8.23 -8.74
CA MET A 85 -0.55 -8.67 -7.50
C MET A 85 -0.30 -7.47 -6.62
N LEU A 86 -0.58 -7.61 -5.32
CA LEU A 86 -0.19 -6.67 -4.28
C LEU A 86 0.76 -7.39 -3.34
N SER A 87 1.99 -6.90 -3.20
CA SER A 87 2.93 -7.42 -2.21
C SER A 87 3.29 -6.35 -1.18
N GLY A 88 3.20 -6.71 0.10
CA GLY A 88 3.55 -5.83 1.23
C GLY A 88 4.65 -6.42 2.10
N TYR A 89 4.44 -6.46 3.43
CA TYR A 89 5.42 -6.99 4.37
C TYR A 89 5.84 -8.44 4.07
N ILE A 90 7.13 -8.65 3.87
CA ILE A 90 7.75 -9.96 3.60
C ILE A 90 8.94 -10.16 4.57
N PRO A 91 9.01 -11.28 5.31
CA PRO A 91 10.05 -11.49 6.32
C PRO A 91 11.36 -12.00 5.72
N GLY A 92 12.32 -11.11 5.53
CA GLY A 92 13.70 -11.48 5.17
C GLY A 92 13.96 -11.63 3.66
N ALA A 93 15.24 -11.62 3.29
CA ALA A 93 15.66 -11.49 1.89
C ALA A 93 15.26 -12.68 1.02
N GLU A 94 15.36 -13.91 1.54
CA GLU A 94 14.99 -15.11 0.79
C GLU A 94 13.48 -15.14 0.46
N ALA A 95 12.63 -14.74 1.42
CA ALA A 95 11.20 -14.64 1.18
C ALA A 95 10.88 -13.54 0.17
N VAL A 96 11.57 -12.39 0.24
CA VAL A 96 11.45 -11.32 -0.77
C VAL A 96 11.79 -11.86 -2.16
N ALA A 97 12.90 -12.61 -2.29
CA ALA A 97 13.30 -13.22 -3.55
C ALA A 97 12.25 -14.22 -4.08
N ALA A 98 11.66 -15.06 -3.21
CA ALA A 98 10.60 -15.99 -3.59
C ALA A 98 9.34 -15.27 -4.12
N VAL A 99 8.88 -14.23 -3.42
CA VAL A 99 7.75 -13.40 -3.85
C VAL A 99 8.04 -12.70 -5.18
N GLY A 100 9.27 -12.21 -5.35
CA GLY A 100 9.72 -11.65 -6.62
C GLY A 100 9.73 -12.68 -7.76
N GLY A 101 10.06 -13.94 -7.48
CA GLY A 101 9.97 -15.04 -8.42
C GLY A 101 8.54 -15.26 -8.92
N ILE A 102 7.56 -15.25 -8.00
CA ILE A 102 6.13 -15.34 -8.33
C ILE A 102 5.71 -14.20 -9.26
N ALA A 103 6.04 -12.96 -8.92
CA ALA A 103 5.67 -11.80 -9.72
C ALA A 103 6.27 -11.85 -11.14
N LYS A 104 7.53 -12.29 -11.26
CA LYS A 104 8.20 -12.48 -12.55
C LYS A 104 7.53 -13.57 -13.40
N GLU A 105 7.13 -14.69 -12.78
CA GLU A 105 6.43 -15.76 -13.48
C GLU A 105 5.06 -15.30 -14.00
N LEU A 106 4.30 -14.56 -13.18
CA LEU A 106 3.02 -13.97 -13.60
C LEU A 106 3.20 -12.95 -14.73
N LYS A 107 4.25 -12.12 -14.67
CA LYS A 107 4.58 -11.16 -15.73
C LYS A 107 4.96 -11.86 -17.03
N GLU A 108 5.71 -12.95 -16.94
CA GLU A 108 6.08 -13.77 -18.10
C GLU A 108 4.85 -14.43 -18.75
N LYS A 109 3.91 -14.96 -17.94
CA LYS A 109 2.62 -15.47 -18.43
C LYS A 109 1.82 -14.40 -19.17
N ALA A 110 1.88 -13.16 -18.68
CA ALA A 110 1.20 -12.01 -19.29
C ALA A 110 1.91 -11.40 -20.51
N ARG A 111 3.08 -11.90 -20.93
CA ARG A 111 3.87 -11.30 -22.03
C ARG A 111 3.11 -11.15 -23.36
N GLY A 112 2.13 -12.03 -23.61
CA GLY A 112 1.28 -11.99 -24.82
C GLY A 112 0.19 -10.91 -24.77
N ALA A 113 -0.10 -10.36 -23.60
CA ALA A 113 -1.06 -9.30 -23.36
C ALA A 113 -0.45 -8.32 -22.32
N PRO A 114 0.49 -7.43 -22.72
CA PRO A 114 1.36 -6.71 -21.77
C PRO A 114 0.66 -5.86 -20.70
N GLY A 115 -0.59 -5.47 -20.93
CA GLY A 115 -1.40 -4.78 -19.93
C GLY A 115 -2.13 -5.70 -18.96
N SER A 116 -2.28 -7.00 -19.22
CA SER A 116 -3.21 -7.88 -18.49
C SER A 116 -2.83 -8.11 -17.02
N PHE A 117 -1.53 -8.09 -16.69
CA PHE A 117 -1.02 -8.24 -15.32
C PHE A 117 -0.36 -6.96 -14.81
N PHE A 118 -0.64 -6.57 -13.57
CA PHE A 118 -0.05 -5.38 -12.94
C PHE A 118 0.38 -5.65 -11.49
N TRP A 119 1.64 -5.39 -11.18
CA TRP A 119 2.22 -5.60 -9.85
C TRP A 119 2.41 -4.29 -9.08
N VAL A 120 1.69 -4.19 -7.95
CA VAL A 120 1.88 -3.19 -6.90
C VAL A 120 2.81 -3.75 -5.82
N LEU A 121 3.95 -3.10 -5.64
CA LEU A 121 4.97 -3.47 -4.65
C LEU A 121 5.08 -2.39 -3.58
N ASP A 122 4.69 -2.72 -2.35
CA ASP A 122 5.03 -1.95 -1.16
C ASP A 122 6.34 -2.50 -0.56
N PRO A 123 7.47 -1.78 -0.71
CA PRO A 123 8.79 -2.26 -0.30
C PRO A 123 9.02 -2.03 1.20
N VAL A 124 8.22 -2.70 2.04
CA VAL A 124 8.20 -2.51 3.50
C VAL A 124 9.56 -2.86 4.12
N MET A 125 10.35 -1.84 4.44
CA MET A 125 11.70 -1.99 5.01
C MET A 125 11.84 -1.26 6.36
N GLY A 126 11.07 -0.19 6.58
CA GLY A 126 11.26 0.63 7.77
C GLY A 126 10.30 1.80 7.82
N ASP A 127 10.23 2.46 8.97
CA ASP A 127 9.44 3.69 9.14
C ASP A 127 10.16 4.64 10.11
N ASN A 128 9.88 5.94 10.02
CA ASN A 128 10.45 6.98 10.90
C ASN A 128 11.99 6.92 11.05
N GLY A 129 12.70 6.66 9.94
CA GLY A 129 14.17 6.62 9.90
C GLY A 129 14.78 5.36 10.52
N LYS A 130 13.99 4.34 10.84
CA LYS A 130 14.47 3.08 11.40
C LYS A 130 14.18 1.91 10.47
N ILE A 131 15.23 1.18 10.12
CA ILE A 131 15.11 -0.09 9.42
C ILE A 131 14.49 -1.12 10.39
N TYR A 132 13.44 -1.81 9.95
CA TYR A 132 12.78 -2.89 10.70
C TYR A 132 13.13 -4.28 10.17
N VAL A 133 13.93 -4.33 9.10
CA VAL A 133 14.33 -5.55 8.40
C VAL A 133 15.83 -5.80 8.52
N ALA A 134 16.27 -7.01 8.20
CA ALA A 134 17.70 -7.32 8.12
C ALA A 134 18.36 -6.56 6.95
N GLU A 135 19.68 -6.32 7.03
CA GLU A 135 20.42 -5.53 6.04
C GLU A 135 20.34 -6.10 4.61
N ASP A 136 20.20 -7.42 4.49
CA ASP A 136 20.09 -8.15 3.23
C ASP A 136 18.74 -7.95 2.50
N VAL A 137 17.72 -7.43 3.18
CA VAL A 137 16.40 -7.17 2.60
C VAL A 137 16.41 -5.99 1.63
N VAL A 138 17.22 -4.96 1.89
CA VAL A 138 17.29 -3.77 1.02
C VAL A 138 17.83 -4.14 -0.38
N PRO A 139 18.96 -4.87 -0.53
CA PRO A 139 19.40 -5.38 -1.83
C PRO A 139 18.35 -6.26 -2.52
N ALA A 140 17.64 -7.11 -1.77
CA ALA A 140 16.60 -7.96 -2.33
C ALA A 140 15.48 -7.13 -2.97
N TYR A 141 14.93 -6.13 -2.27
CA TYR A 141 13.94 -5.22 -2.86
C TYR A 141 14.49 -4.44 -4.05
N LYS A 142 15.70 -3.89 -3.99
CA LYS A 142 16.35 -3.19 -5.12
C LYS A 142 16.40 -4.05 -6.38
N SER A 143 16.61 -5.36 -6.24
CA SER A 143 16.62 -6.30 -7.37
C SER A 143 15.24 -6.55 -7.99
N LEU A 144 14.16 -6.23 -7.27
CA LEU A 144 12.78 -6.47 -7.67
C LEU A 144 12.08 -5.24 -8.23
N VAL A 145 12.47 -4.02 -7.80
CA VAL A 145 11.87 -2.76 -8.30
C VAL A 145 11.77 -2.71 -9.84
N PRO A 146 12.78 -3.14 -10.63
CA PRO A 146 12.67 -3.11 -12.09
C PRO A 146 11.53 -3.95 -12.70
N TYR A 147 10.95 -4.87 -11.93
CA TYR A 147 9.90 -5.77 -12.39
C TYR A 147 8.50 -5.34 -11.91
N ALA A 148 8.41 -4.43 -10.94
CA ALA A 148 7.14 -3.87 -10.48
C ALA A 148 6.58 -2.87 -11.50
N ASP A 149 5.27 -2.63 -11.43
CA ASP A 149 4.60 -1.61 -12.25
C ASP A 149 4.33 -0.34 -11.42
N LEU A 150 4.06 -0.51 -10.13
CA LEU A 150 3.90 0.57 -9.16
C LEU A 150 4.62 0.21 -7.86
N ILE A 151 5.42 1.14 -7.34
CA ILE A 151 5.96 1.05 -5.97
C ILE A 151 5.37 2.08 -5.03
N LEU A 152 5.24 1.71 -3.75
CA LEU A 152 4.59 2.52 -2.71
C LEU A 152 5.49 2.86 -1.51
N PRO A 153 6.76 3.27 -1.71
CA PRO A 153 7.65 3.52 -0.59
C PRO A 153 7.12 4.66 0.30
N ASN A 154 7.42 4.62 1.60
CA ASN A 154 7.42 5.85 2.41
C ASN A 154 8.69 6.69 2.12
N GLN A 155 8.81 7.86 2.74
CA GLN A 155 9.98 8.74 2.53
C GLN A 155 11.31 8.01 2.74
N PHE A 156 11.44 7.28 3.86
CA PHE A 156 12.68 6.60 4.23
C PHE A 156 13.04 5.48 3.24
N GLU A 157 12.05 4.71 2.81
CA GLU A 157 12.23 3.66 1.80
C GLU A 157 12.61 4.26 0.43
N ALA A 158 12.04 5.41 0.07
CA ALA A 158 12.40 6.12 -1.15
C ALA A 158 13.86 6.59 -1.12
N GLU A 159 14.34 7.10 0.02
CA GLU A 159 15.76 7.45 0.21
C GLU A 159 16.67 6.22 0.05
N LEU A 160 16.32 5.09 0.67
CA LEU A 160 17.09 3.85 0.56
C LEU A 160 17.17 3.33 -0.88
N LEU A 161 16.05 3.37 -1.61
CA LEU A 161 15.96 2.85 -2.98
C LEU A 161 16.67 3.76 -3.99
N SER A 162 16.47 5.08 -3.88
CA SER A 162 17.05 6.09 -4.77
C SER A 162 18.53 6.37 -4.47
N GLY A 163 18.93 6.33 -3.20
CA GLY A 163 20.22 6.81 -2.73
C GLY A 163 20.28 8.34 -2.54
N VAL A 164 19.14 9.03 -2.63
CA VAL A 164 19.02 10.48 -2.48
C VAL A 164 18.35 10.78 -1.14
N SER A 165 18.95 11.68 -0.34
CA SER A 165 18.31 12.11 0.92
C SER A 165 17.29 13.20 0.65
N ILE A 166 16.07 13.01 1.16
CA ILE A 166 14.92 13.87 0.93
C ILE A 166 14.79 14.85 2.10
N VAL A 167 15.24 16.09 1.88
CA VAL A 167 15.19 17.19 2.86
C VAL A 167 14.26 18.33 2.43
N GLY A 168 13.72 18.28 1.22
CA GLY A 168 12.81 19.25 0.65
C GLY A 168 12.21 18.78 -0.68
N MET A 169 11.38 19.62 -1.30
CA MET A 169 10.68 19.29 -2.55
C MET A 169 11.64 19.02 -3.71
N GLU A 170 12.74 19.77 -3.82
CA GLU A 170 13.75 19.58 -4.88
C GLU A 170 14.41 18.19 -4.78
N SER A 171 14.93 17.84 -3.60
CA SER A 171 15.51 16.51 -3.35
C SER A 171 14.50 15.37 -3.48
N LEU A 172 13.21 15.62 -3.22
CA LEU A 172 12.15 14.64 -3.44
C LEU A 172 11.97 14.37 -4.94
N THR A 173 11.92 15.42 -5.75
CA THR A 173 11.84 15.31 -7.21
C THR A 173 13.07 14.59 -7.77
N GLU A 174 14.26 14.90 -7.27
CA GLU A 174 15.50 14.20 -7.61
C GLU A 174 15.42 12.71 -7.24
N ALA A 175 14.96 12.37 -6.04
CA ALA A 175 14.81 10.99 -5.60
C ALA A 175 13.86 10.20 -6.51
N ILE A 176 12.70 10.78 -6.88
CA ILE A 176 11.74 10.15 -7.81
C ILE A 176 12.36 9.97 -9.20
N GLN A 177 13.03 10.99 -9.74
CA GLN A 177 13.70 10.89 -11.03
C GLN A 177 14.78 9.79 -11.01
N ALA A 178 15.57 9.70 -9.93
CA ALA A 178 16.56 8.65 -9.75
C ALA A 178 15.94 7.24 -9.69
N LEU A 179 14.74 7.08 -9.11
CA LEU A 179 14.01 5.80 -9.13
C LEU A 179 13.64 5.41 -10.57
N HIS A 180 13.10 6.35 -11.36
CA HIS A 180 12.76 6.12 -12.76
C HIS A 180 14.00 5.82 -13.61
N ASP A 181 15.09 6.56 -13.45
CA ASP A 181 16.32 6.37 -14.23
C ASP A 181 16.99 5.03 -13.91
N LYS A 182 17.08 4.69 -12.63
CA LYS A 182 17.80 3.49 -12.17
C LYS A 182 17.03 2.20 -12.44
N TYR A 183 15.72 2.21 -12.21
CA TYR A 183 14.92 0.98 -12.24
C TYR A 183 13.95 0.92 -13.41
N ARG A 184 13.74 2.02 -14.15
CA ARG A 184 12.68 2.14 -15.17
C ARG A 184 11.30 1.79 -14.59
N ILE A 185 11.09 2.09 -13.31
CA ILE A 185 9.83 1.84 -12.61
C ILE A 185 8.74 2.75 -13.21
N PRO A 186 7.62 2.21 -13.71
CA PRO A 186 6.59 3.01 -14.39
C PRO A 186 5.92 4.04 -13.48
N HIS A 187 5.55 3.62 -12.27
CA HIS A 187 4.80 4.42 -11.33
C HIS A 187 5.42 4.39 -9.93
N VAL A 188 5.48 5.54 -9.28
CA VAL A 188 5.95 5.69 -7.90
C VAL A 188 4.93 6.51 -7.14
N VAL A 189 4.59 6.10 -5.92
CA VAL A 189 3.86 6.94 -4.97
C VAL A 189 4.57 6.92 -3.62
N ILE A 190 5.10 8.07 -3.21
CA ILE A 190 5.62 8.25 -1.86
C ILE A 190 4.45 8.52 -0.93
N THR A 191 4.13 7.54 -0.10
CA THR A 191 2.85 7.45 0.65
C THR A 191 2.70 8.45 1.79
N SER A 192 3.81 8.98 2.31
CA SER A 192 3.79 10.10 3.25
C SER A 192 5.11 10.84 3.26
N VAL A 193 5.04 12.17 3.15
CA VAL A 193 6.18 13.08 3.35
C VAL A 193 5.77 14.27 4.19
N ARG A 194 6.68 14.69 5.07
CA ARG A 194 6.56 15.91 5.87
C ARG A 194 7.70 16.83 5.49
N LEU A 195 7.46 17.70 4.51
CA LEU A 195 8.48 18.61 4.00
C LEU A 195 8.19 20.06 4.44
N PRO A 196 9.23 20.83 4.80
CA PRO A 196 9.08 22.27 5.00
C PRO A 196 8.78 22.92 3.65
N ALA A 197 7.51 23.28 3.42
CA ALA A 197 7.09 23.96 2.20
C ALA A 197 6.02 25.00 2.53
N ALA A 198 6.01 26.13 1.80
CA ALA A 198 5.05 27.21 2.03
C ALA A 198 3.58 26.75 1.85
N ASP A 199 3.36 25.72 1.03
CA ASP A 199 2.06 25.12 0.74
C ASP A 199 1.72 23.93 1.64
N GLN A 200 2.57 23.58 2.61
CA GLN A 200 2.38 22.47 3.54
C GLN A 200 2.47 22.97 5.00
N PRO A 201 1.32 23.26 5.65
CA PRO A 201 1.29 23.62 7.05
C PRO A 201 1.88 22.52 7.96
N ALA A 202 2.32 22.90 9.17
CA ALA A 202 3.01 22.00 10.09
C ALA A 202 2.17 20.78 10.53
N ASP A 203 0.85 20.87 10.49
CA ASP A 203 -0.12 19.82 10.80
C ASP A 203 -0.60 19.07 9.55
N HIS A 204 0.08 19.17 8.41
CA HIS A 204 -0.27 18.50 7.16
C HIS A 204 0.79 17.49 6.71
N LEU A 205 0.31 16.44 6.04
CA LEU A 205 1.12 15.48 5.31
C LEU A 205 0.89 15.66 3.81
N SER A 206 1.84 15.14 3.02
CA SER A 206 1.66 15.07 1.57
C SER A 206 1.90 13.65 1.06
N VAL A 207 1.18 13.30 0.00
CA VAL A 207 1.53 12.21 -0.91
C VAL A 207 2.07 12.83 -2.19
N VAL A 208 3.16 12.26 -2.71
CA VAL A 208 3.71 12.64 -4.01
C VAL A 208 3.74 11.42 -4.91
N GLY A 209 3.13 11.52 -6.09
CA GLY A 209 3.13 10.46 -7.08
C GLY A 209 3.79 10.89 -8.38
N SER A 210 4.29 9.91 -9.13
CA SER A 210 4.81 10.12 -10.47
C SER A 210 4.59 8.94 -11.39
N SER A 211 4.29 9.23 -12.65
CA SER A 211 4.37 8.27 -13.76
C SER A 211 5.41 8.76 -14.76
N MET A 212 6.35 7.90 -15.14
CA MET A 212 7.36 8.29 -16.12
C MET A 212 6.78 8.45 -17.53
N THR A 213 7.42 9.26 -18.36
CA THR A 213 7.30 9.22 -19.83
C THR A 213 8.13 8.07 -20.42
N SER A 214 8.01 7.82 -21.73
CA SER A 214 8.77 6.77 -22.42
C SER A 214 10.29 6.97 -22.35
N ASP A 215 10.77 8.22 -22.31
CA ASP A 215 12.17 8.55 -22.10
C ASP A 215 12.62 8.49 -20.63
N GLY A 216 11.69 8.29 -19.69
CA GLY A 216 11.97 8.12 -18.26
C GLY A 216 11.82 9.40 -17.43
N LYS A 217 11.32 10.50 -17.99
CA LYS A 217 11.11 11.73 -17.23
C LYS A 217 9.92 11.60 -16.28
N ALA A 218 10.12 12.04 -15.05
CA ALA A 218 9.09 12.09 -14.03
C ALA A 218 7.99 13.11 -14.40
N ARG A 219 6.73 12.73 -14.23
CA ARG A 219 5.58 13.64 -14.24
C ARG A 219 4.95 13.61 -12.86
N LEU A 220 5.21 14.63 -12.06
CA LEU A 220 4.90 14.61 -10.63
C LEU A 220 3.58 15.30 -10.32
N PHE A 221 2.90 14.79 -9.29
CA PHE A 221 1.80 15.47 -8.64
C PHE A 221 1.91 15.31 -7.13
N LYS A 222 1.34 16.27 -6.39
CA LYS A 222 1.29 16.30 -4.93
C LYS A 222 -0.13 16.47 -4.44
N ILE A 223 -0.50 15.77 -3.37
CA ILE A 223 -1.75 15.99 -2.64
C ILE A 223 -1.40 16.30 -1.19
N VAL A 224 -1.86 17.45 -0.69
CA VAL A 224 -1.66 17.91 0.69
C VAL A 224 -2.95 17.66 1.47
N PHE A 225 -2.85 17.07 2.65
CA PHE A 225 -4.00 16.78 3.51
C PHE A 225 -3.64 16.95 5.00
N SER A 226 -4.64 17.26 5.82
CA SER A 226 -4.45 17.44 7.26
C SER A 226 -4.04 16.11 7.90
N SER A 227 -3.00 16.15 8.72
CA SER A 227 -2.53 15.01 9.50
C SER A 227 -3.48 14.75 10.66
N ILE A 228 -3.72 13.47 10.94
CA ILE A 228 -4.53 13.06 12.07
C ILE A 228 -3.56 12.76 13.22
N ASP A 229 -3.74 13.45 14.35
CA ASP A 229 -2.92 13.25 15.56
C ASP A 229 -3.29 11.93 16.26
N CYS A 230 -2.95 10.82 15.60
CA CYS A 230 -3.09 9.47 16.09
C CYS A 230 -2.14 8.55 15.31
N TYR A 231 -1.51 7.61 16.01
CA TYR A 231 -0.69 6.59 15.38
C TYR A 231 -1.54 5.37 15.04
N PHE A 232 -1.69 5.09 13.75
CA PHE A 232 -2.41 3.93 13.23
C PHE A 232 -1.44 2.90 12.67
N CYS A 233 -1.72 1.62 12.90
CA CYS A 233 -1.03 0.52 12.21
C CYS A 233 -1.82 0.13 10.95
N GLY A 234 -1.12 -0.29 9.89
CA GLY A 234 -1.75 -0.81 8.67
C GLY A 234 -2.23 0.25 7.67
N THR A 235 -1.86 1.52 7.84
CA THR A 235 -2.20 2.58 6.88
C THR A 235 -1.56 2.36 5.51
N GLY A 236 -0.30 1.90 5.46
CA GLY A 236 0.37 1.50 4.23
C GLY A 236 -0.34 0.34 3.52
N ASP A 237 -0.71 -0.70 4.27
CA ASP A 237 -1.47 -1.84 3.74
C ASP A 237 -2.82 -1.41 3.15
N MET A 238 -3.53 -0.48 3.82
CA MET A 238 -4.78 0.10 3.32
C MET A 238 -4.55 0.94 2.06
N PHE A 239 -3.48 1.75 2.02
CA PHE A 239 -3.10 2.50 0.82
C PHE A 239 -2.83 1.56 -0.36
N GLY A 240 -2.03 0.52 -0.14
CA GLY A 240 -1.69 -0.50 -1.15
C GLY A 240 -2.90 -1.23 -1.68
N ALA A 241 -3.82 -1.64 -0.80
CA ALA A 241 -5.06 -2.30 -1.20
C ALA A 241 -5.98 -1.37 -2.01
N LEU A 242 -6.17 -0.13 -1.56
CA LEU A 242 -7.00 0.85 -2.26
C LEU A 242 -6.39 1.21 -3.62
N ILE A 243 -5.10 1.53 -3.69
CA ILE A 243 -4.47 1.96 -4.94
C ILE A 243 -4.45 0.85 -5.99
N THR A 244 -4.32 -0.42 -5.58
CA THR A 244 -4.41 -1.58 -6.47
C THR A 244 -5.70 -1.54 -7.27
N THR A 245 -6.87 -1.43 -6.62
CA THR A 245 -8.14 -1.38 -7.36
C THR A 245 -8.40 -0.01 -8.00
N ARG A 246 -8.11 1.10 -7.30
CA ARG A 246 -8.39 2.45 -7.82
C ARG A 246 -7.54 2.80 -9.04
N MET A 247 -6.32 2.28 -9.14
CA MET A 247 -5.48 2.44 -10.33
C MET A 247 -6.14 1.75 -11.54
N ARG A 248 -6.60 0.50 -11.39
CA ARG A 248 -7.32 -0.20 -12.46
C ARG A 248 -8.60 0.54 -12.83
N GLU A 249 -9.40 0.98 -11.86
CA GLU A 249 -10.58 1.81 -12.11
C GLU A 249 -10.24 3.05 -12.95
N ALA A 250 -9.21 3.81 -12.58
CA ALA A 250 -8.81 5.01 -13.30
C ALA A 250 -8.31 4.72 -14.73
N VAL A 251 -7.61 3.60 -14.92
CA VAL A 251 -7.13 3.14 -16.24
C VAL A 251 -8.27 2.77 -17.18
N GLU A 252 -9.33 2.15 -16.68
CA GLU A 252 -10.52 1.76 -17.47
C GLU A 252 -11.28 2.98 -18.03
N HIS A 253 -11.12 4.16 -17.41
CA HIS A 253 -11.70 5.41 -17.93
C HIS A 253 -10.86 6.04 -19.06
N VAL A 254 -9.69 5.48 -19.38
CA VAL A 254 -8.81 5.95 -20.45
C VAL A 254 -8.79 4.91 -21.59
N PRO A 255 -9.41 5.21 -22.75
CA PRO A 255 -9.50 4.26 -23.85
C PRO A 255 -8.15 3.70 -24.29
N GLY A 256 -8.04 2.38 -24.39
CA GLY A 256 -6.85 1.68 -24.88
C GLY A 256 -5.66 1.63 -23.91
N LEU A 257 -5.81 2.13 -22.68
CA LEU A 257 -4.72 2.14 -21.70
C LEU A 257 -4.55 0.78 -21.01
N ARG A 258 -5.64 -0.01 -20.90
CA ARG A 258 -5.65 -1.30 -20.20
C ARG A 258 -4.80 -2.36 -20.90
N GLU A 259 -4.56 -2.21 -22.20
CA GLU A 259 -3.77 -3.09 -23.05
C GLU A 259 -2.27 -2.71 -23.06
N ARG A 260 -1.93 -1.51 -22.56
CA ARG A 260 -0.56 -1.00 -22.60
C ARG A 260 0.29 -1.60 -21.48
N PRO A 261 1.58 -1.87 -21.74
CA PRO A 261 2.52 -2.28 -20.69
C PRO A 261 2.47 -1.33 -19.51
N SER A 262 2.30 -1.91 -18.31
CA SER A 262 2.26 -1.18 -17.04
C SER A 262 1.27 0.00 -16.99
N TRP A 263 0.26 0.02 -17.87
CA TRP A 263 -0.73 1.11 -17.97
C TRP A 263 -0.12 2.52 -18.10
N LEU A 264 1.07 2.62 -18.70
CA LEU A 264 1.74 3.90 -18.92
C LEU A 264 0.97 4.76 -19.92
N SER A 265 0.56 5.96 -19.49
CA SER A 265 -0.10 6.95 -20.36
C SER A 265 0.86 7.54 -21.40
N ASN A 266 0.31 8.12 -22.47
CA ASN A 266 1.07 8.84 -23.49
C ASN A 266 1.95 9.94 -22.85
N ASP A 267 3.11 10.22 -23.44
CA ASP A 267 4.06 11.21 -22.91
C ASP A 267 3.48 12.63 -22.81
N ALA A 268 2.57 12.97 -23.73
CA ALA A 268 1.87 14.25 -23.74
C ALA A 268 0.80 14.39 -22.63
N THR A 269 0.42 13.30 -21.94
CA THR A 269 -0.58 13.36 -20.87
C THR A 269 -0.05 14.17 -19.68
N PRO A 270 -0.72 15.26 -19.28
CA PRO A 270 -0.33 16.07 -18.13
C PRO A 270 -0.37 15.28 -16.81
N ALA A 271 0.47 15.66 -15.85
CA ALA A 271 0.60 14.94 -14.58
C ALA A 271 -0.74 14.78 -13.82
N LEU A 272 -1.61 15.80 -13.86
CA LEU A 272 -2.91 15.82 -13.19
C LEU A 272 -4.00 15.00 -13.90
N GLU A 273 -3.77 14.61 -15.15
CA GLU A 273 -4.67 13.78 -15.94
C GLU A 273 -4.26 12.30 -15.93
N LEU A 274 -3.11 11.98 -15.30
CA LEU A 274 -2.66 10.61 -15.16
C LEU A 274 -3.65 9.79 -14.30
N PRO A 275 -3.94 8.53 -14.66
CA PRO A 275 -4.75 7.64 -13.84
C PRO A 275 -4.23 7.51 -12.40
N LEU A 276 -2.90 7.54 -12.23
CA LEU A 276 -2.28 7.48 -10.90
C LEU A 276 -2.73 8.64 -10.01
N ALA A 277 -2.81 9.87 -10.53
CA ALA A 277 -3.27 11.04 -9.78
C ALA A 277 -4.73 10.87 -9.34
N ARG A 278 -5.61 10.46 -10.27
CA ARG A 278 -7.04 10.21 -9.98
C ARG A 278 -7.24 9.09 -8.96
N ALA A 279 -6.47 8.01 -9.10
CA ALA A 279 -6.50 6.91 -8.15
C ALA A 279 -6.07 7.38 -6.76
N THR A 280 -4.95 8.11 -6.65
CA THR A 280 -4.44 8.63 -5.38
C THR A 280 -5.41 9.62 -4.71
N GLU A 281 -6.08 10.50 -5.46
CA GLU A 281 -7.15 11.38 -4.95
C GLU A 281 -8.23 10.55 -4.21
N LYS A 282 -8.70 9.47 -4.85
CA LYS A 282 -9.74 8.59 -4.30
C LYS A 282 -9.25 7.72 -3.15
N VAL A 283 -8.00 7.25 -3.20
CA VAL A 283 -7.37 6.54 -2.08
C VAL A 283 -7.35 7.42 -0.83
N LEU A 284 -6.86 8.65 -0.95
CA LEU A 284 -6.76 9.57 0.19
C LEU A 284 -8.13 9.94 0.75
N ALA A 285 -9.14 10.08 -0.12
CA ALA A 285 -10.52 10.29 0.31
C ALA A 285 -11.02 9.15 1.22
N SER A 286 -10.88 7.89 0.76
CA SER A 286 -11.25 6.72 1.54
C SER A 286 -10.47 6.60 2.85
N MET A 287 -9.15 6.77 2.80
CA MET A 287 -8.30 6.68 3.99
C MET A 287 -8.63 7.77 5.01
N HIS A 288 -8.78 9.02 4.58
CA HIS A 288 -9.06 10.13 5.48
C HIS A 288 -10.35 9.92 6.27
N GLU A 289 -11.41 9.43 5.61
CA GLU A 289 -12.67 9.14 6.29
C GLU A 289 -12.57 7.97 7.26
N VAL A 290 -11.96 6.86 6.85
CA VAL A 290 -11.76 5.69 7.73
C VAL A 290 -10.95 6.09 8.96
N LEU A 291 -9.85 6.82 8.78
CA LEU A 291 -8.97 7.23 9.86
C LEU A 291 -9.65 8.25 10.79
N SER A 292 -10.38 9.22 10.24
CA SER A 292 -11.12 10.21 11.03
C SER A 292 -12.21 9.55 11.87
N ARG A 293 -13.00 8.66 11.28
CA ARG A 293 -14.05 7.93 12.01
C ARG A 293 -13.47 6.94 13.03
N THR A 294 -12.34 6.32 12.73
CA THR A 294 -11.60 5.49 13.69
C THR A 294 -11.17 6.34 14.89
N ARG A 295 -10.54 7.50 14.66
CA ARG A 295 -10.17 8.46 15.72
C ARG A 295 -11.37 8.85 16.57
N ASP A 296 -12.48 9.22 15.93
CA ASP A 296 -13.67 9.72 16.63
C ASP A 296 -14.33 8.63 17.48
N ALA A 297 -14.18 7.35 17.10
CA ALA A 297 -14.66 6.21 17.87
C ALA A 297 -13.71 5.78 19.02
N MET A 298 -12.45 6.26 19.04
CA MET A 298 -11.46 5.85 20.04
C MET A 298 -11.94 6.03 21.49
N PRO A 299 -12.55 7.17 21.90
CA PRO A 299 -12.97 7.37 23.28
C PRO A 299 -13.96 6.29 23.77
N ALA A 300 -14.91 5.90 22.92
CA ALA A 300 -15.88 4.85 23.24
C ALA A 300 -15.22 3.46 23.36
N VAL A 301 -14.21 3.16 22.53
CA VAL A 301 -13.43 1.92 22.64
C VAL A 301 -12.60 1.89 23.92
N VAL A 302 -11.99 3.02 24.29
CA VAL A 302 -11.24 3.18 25.55
C VAL A 302 -12.16 2.92 26.75
N GLU A 303 -13.33 3.56 26.78
CA GLU A 303 -14.30 3.41 27.87
C GLU A 303 -14.76 1.96 28.01
N ARG A 304 -15.20 1.33 26.91
CA ARG A 304 -15.63 -0.08 26.91
C ARG A 304 -14.53 -1.02 27.37
N THR A 305 -13.29 -0.78 26.93
CA THR A 305 -12.15 -1.63 27.31
C THR A 305 -11.84 -1.48 28.80
N ARG A 306 -11.86 -0.25 29.34
CA ARG A 306 -11.63 -0.01 30.77
C ARG A 306 -12.73 -0.60 31.66
N ALA A 307 -13.99 -0.53 31.22
CA ALA A 307 -15.13 -1.08 31.96
C ALA A 307 -15.00 -2.60 32.20
N ALA A 308 -14.34 -3.32 31.29
CA ALA A 308 -14.07 -4.74 31.41
C ALA A 308 -12.87 -5.10 32.30
N MET A 309 -12.16 -4.11 32.85
CA MET A 309 -10.93 -4.30 33.65
C MET A 309 -11.16 -3.91 35.10
N THR A 310 -10.47 -4.61 36.01
CA THR A 310 -10.39 -4.26 37.44
C THR A 310 -9.59 -2.98 37.65
N GLU A 311 -9.71 -2.36 38.83
CA GLU A 311 -9.03 -1.09 39.14
C GLU A 311 -7.50 -1.22 39.15
N GLY A 312 -6.96 -2.34 39.67
CA GLY A 312 -5.53 -2.64 39.62
C GLY A 312 -5.00 -2.85 38.20
N GLU A 313 -5.79 -3.47 37.32
CA GLU A 313 -5.42 -3.63 35.91
C GLU A 313 -5.41 -2.30 35.15
N ARG A 314 -6.32 -1.38 35.47
CA ARG A 314 -6.36 -0.05 34.81
C ARG A 314 -5.11 0.79 35.07
N ALA A 315 -4.44 0.58 36.20
CA ALA A 315 -3.25 1.32 36.62
C ALA A 315 -1.92 0.73 36.09
N ASP A 316 -1.90 -0.51 35.59
CA ASP A 316 -0.69 -1.13 34.99
C ASP A 316 -0.36 -0.42 33.67
N GLN A 317 0.88 0.09 33.53
CA GLN A 317 1.35 0.77 32.32
C GLN A 317 1.22 -0.10 31.05
N ARG A 318 1.38 -1.43 31.15
CA ARG A 318 1.18 -2.35 30.03
C ARG A 318 -0.26 -2.32 29.53
N ASN A 319 -1.21 -2.22 30.46
CA ASN A 319 -2.63 -2.14 30.16
C ASN A 319 -3.02 -0.77 29.57
N VAL A 320 -2.35 0.31 29.98
CA VAL A 320 -2.52 1.63 29.35
C VAL A 320 -2.07 1.60 27.87
N HIS A 321 -0.92 0.99 27.57
CA HIS A 321 -0.46 0.81 26.19
C HIS A 321 -1.44 -0.04 25.38
N TYR A 322 -1.87 -1.18 25.92
CA TYR A 322 -2.87 -2.05 25.31
C TYR A 322 -4.17 -1.32 24.98
N ILE A 323 -4.73 -0.54 25.92
CA ILE A 323 -5.96 0.23 25.70
C ILE A 323 -5.79 1.22 24.53
N LYS A 324 -4.67 1.95 24.50
CA LYS A 324 -4.37 2.90 23.41
C LYS A 324 -4.23 2.20 22.06
N THR A 325 -3.45 1.12 21.99
CA THR A 325 -3.26 0.35 20.76
C THR A 325 -4.58 -0.23 20.26
N LYS A 326 -5.39 -0.82 21.16
CA LYS A 326 -6.71 -1.36 20.82
C LYS A 326 -7.69 -0.30 20.35
N ALA A 327 -7.66 0.90 20.93
CA ALA A 327 -8.50 2.01 20.48
C ALA A 327 -8.11 2.49 19.08
N ALA A 328 -6.82 2.46 18.74
CA ALA A 328 -6.30 2.90 17.44
C ALA A 328 -6.43 1.84 16.32
N GLU A 329 -7.01 0.67 16.58
CA GLU A 329 -7.27 -0.33 15.55
C GLU A 329 -8.26 0.20 14.51
N LEU A 330 -7.93 0.02 13.22
CA LEU A 330 -8.74 0.52 12.12
C LEU A 330 -10.16 -0.06 12.15
N GLN A 331 -11.18 0.79 12.09
CA GLN A 331 -12.58 0.36 12.05
C GLN A 331 -13.06 0.12 10.62
N LEU A 332 -12.40 -0.77 9.87
CA LEU A 332 -12.69 -1.00 8.45
C LEU A 332 -14.11 -1.53 8.21
N VAL A 333 -14.54 -2.51 9.00
CA VAL A 333 -15.86 -3.15 8.86
C VAL A 333 -16.99 -2.15 9.09
N GLN A 334 -16.83 -1.27 10.08
CA GLN A 334 -17.82 -0.25 10.43
C GLN A 334 -17.87 0.90 9.41
N ASN A 335 -16.80 1.07 8.62
CA ASN A 335 -16.64 2.17 7.67
C ASN A 335 -16.52 1.67 6.22
N LEU A 336 -17.24 0.58 5.89
CA LEU A 336 -17.22 -0.03 4.56
C LEU A 336 -17.57 0.96 3.44
N ASP A 337 -18.53 1.85 3.67
CA ASP A 337 -18.95 2.83 2.66
C ASP A 337 -17.86 3.86 2.33
N CYS A 338 -17.02 4.21 3.31
CA CYS A 338 -15.86 5.08 3.10
C CYS A 338 -14.85 4.45 2.13
N LEU A 339 -14.73 3.11 2.13
CA LEU A 339 -13.87 2.40 1.20
C LEU A 339 -14.45 2.42 -0.21
N ARG A 340 -15.77 2.23 -0.36
CA ARG A 340 -16.44 2.09 -1.67
C ARG A 340 -16.66 3.43 -2.35
N THR A 341 -17.25 4.39 -1.64
CA THR A 341 -17.72 5.67 -2.15
C THR A 341 -17.42 6.75 -1.11
N PRO A 342 -16.15 7.16 -0.96
CA PRO A 342 -15.81 8.25 -0.05
C PRO A 342 -16.50 9.55 -0.49
N ALA A 343 -16.97 10.34 0.48
CA ALA A 343 -17.62 11.63 0.27
C ALA A 343 -16.62 12.80 0.23
N THR A 344 -15.47 12.64 0.86
CA THR A 344 -14.37 13.60 0.89
C THR A 344 -13.72 13.68 -0.49
N GLU A 345 -13.33 14.89 -0.90
CA GLU A 345 -12.56 15.08 -2.13
C GLU A 345 -11.19 15.66 -1.84
N PHE A 346 -10.16 15.06 -2.42
CA PHE A 346 -8.82 15.64 -2.52
C PHE A 346 -8.50 15.95 -3.97
N ARG A 347 -7.63 16.93 -4.19
CA ARG A 347 -7.18 17.33 -5.52
C ARG A 347 -5.67 17.33 -5.60
N ALA A 348 -5.14 16.68 -6.62
CA ALA A 348 -3.73 16.70 -6.97
C ALA A 348 -3.35 18.08 -7.54
N LYS A 349 -2.13 18.51 -7.21
CA LYS A 349 -1.48 19.72 -7.73
C LYS A 349 -0.20 19.30 -8.46
N ALA A 350 0.06 19.91 -9.62
CA ALA A 350 1.32 19.71 -10.31
C ALA A 350 2.44 20.39 -9.50
N ILE A 351 3.63 19.81 -9.53
CA ILE A 351 4.81 20.32 -8.82
C ILE A 351 6.05 20.28 -9.69
#